data_AF-A0A3Q8ZGB0-F1
#
_entry.id   AF-A0A3Q8ZGB0-F1
#
_cell.length_a   1.000
_cell.length_b   1.000
_cell.length_c   1.000
_cell.angle_alpha   90.00
_cell.angle_beta   90.00
_cell.angle_gamma   90.00
#
_symmetry.space_group_name_H-M   'P 1'
#
loop_
_entity.id
_entity.type
_entity.pdbx_description
1 polymer ?
#
loop_
_entity_poly.entity_id
_entity_poly.type
_entity_poly.pdbx_seq_one_letter_code
_entity_poly.pdbx_strand_id
1 'polypeptide(L)'
;MLLIRPKFVALDSSHLGAIADDKASKDGARLQRAAAFEKSFEESGGVLLLCWHHFEELLSHGNDDVVARRVTYLQSLPLVAAIASFRKEDIIGSVIDQQAFEVATAFEKPLADAAMVRDEAAKSMFRLTNGADLVRPFLESWSAIRAHFINDEERPSEIMAISKSDFAGNDDTKIADLLKGKRRSPEDIQRQLDLLQSRLAAEIRERGDERITDPELSSQEFMQEVRRHVGVIGTDNPGQQILELFGIDVSEIYPDTTVADVGNMSNFRKRMATVNQKLRFSLPEVIARVHDDRLPSGVIANAIAQFHPDTRRWDGSELADRYLACLSAYADVTYVDKRTYEAFRIARQKSKTFASLARDIEKAGSYSDIAEQLSSHVRKPPMGAVLP
;
A
#
# COMPACT_ATOMS: atom_id res chain seq x y z
N MET A 1 34.38 4.21 -20.23
CA MET A 1 33.46 4.76 -19.21
C MET A 1 32.35 3.73 -19.04
N LEU A 2 32.36 2.96 -17.94
CA LEU A 2 31.29 2.01 -17.65
C LEU A 2 30.09 2.82 -17.16
N LEU A 3 29.01 2.87 -17.95
CA LEU A 3 27.73 3.40 -17.48
C LEU A 3 27.19 2.43 -16.43
N ILE A 4 27.33 2.79 -15.15
CA ILE A 4 26.67 2.07 -14.07
C ILE A 4 25.18 2.37 -14.19
N ARG A 5 24.37 1.34 -14.43
CA ARG A 5 22.91 1.46 -14.39
C ARG A 5 22.52 1.81 -12.94
N PRO A 6 21.73 2.86 -12.70
CA PRO A 6 21.30 3.20 -11.35
C PRO A 6 20.48 2.03 -10.77
N LYS A 7 20.77 1.69 -9.52
CA LYS A 7 20.09 0.65 -8.76
C LYS A 7 19.02 1.30 -7.88
N PHE A 8 17.75 1.09 -8.18
CA PHE A 8 16.65 1.65 -7.39
C PHE A 8 16.51 0.89 -6.08
N VAL A 9 16.57 1.60 -4.97
CA VAL A 9 16.45 1.04 -3.62
C VAL A 9 15.29 1.70 -2.91
N ALA A 10 14.32 0.90 -2.48
CA ALA A 10 13.23 1.36 -1.62
C ALA A 10 13.57 1.01 -0.16
N LEU A 11 13.50 2.01 0.71
CA LEU A 11 13.72 1.89 2.15
C LEU A 11 12.42 2.20 2.88
N ASP A 12 12.21 1.60 4.03
CA ASP A 12 11.11 2.03 4.89
C ASP A 12 11.36 3.46 5.43
N SER A 13 10.30 4.15 5.84
CA SER A 13 10.39 5.50 6.38
C SER A 13 11.14 5.56 7.71
N SER A 14 11.20 4.46 8.46
CA SER A 14 11.94 4.37 9.73
C SER A 14 13.46 4.42 9.50
N HIS A 15 13.96 3.75 8.45
CA HIS A 15 15.35 3.80 8.01
C HIS A 15 15.70 5.22 7.55
N LEU A 16 14.85 5.81 6.70
CA LEU A 16 15.04 7.19 6.23
C LEU A 16 15.04 8.19 7.39
N GLY A 17 14.15 8.03 8.36
CA GLY A 17 14.09 8.84 9.58
C GLY A 17 15.36 8.68 10.43
N ALA A 18 15.82 7.45 10.64
CA ALA A 18 17.03 7.17 11.41
C ALA A 18 18.30 7.75 10.75
N ILE A 19 18.41 7.68 9.42
CA ILE A 19 19.51 8.30 8.68
C ILE A 19 19.49 9.82 8.88
N ALA A 20 18.32 10.45 8.73
CA ALA A 20 18.16 11.88 8.92
C ALA A 20 18.56 12.33 10.34
N ASP A 21 18.17 11.55 11.36
CA ASP A 21 18.52 11.84 12.75
C ASP A 21 20.03 11.64 13.03
N ASP A 22 20.66 10.61 12.48
CA ASP A 22 22.11 10.40 12.65
C ASP A 22 22.92 11.48 11.92
N LYS A 23 22.49 11.93 10.73
CA LYS A 23 23.15 12.98 9.95
C LYS A 23 23.08 14.36 10.60
N ALA A 24 22.03 14.63 11.37
CA ALA A 24 21.87 15.88 12.11
C ALA A 24 22.32 15.77 13.58
N SER A 25 22.91 14.64 13.97
CA SER A 25 23.41 14.44 15.32
C SER A 25 24.68 15.24 15.60
N LYS A 26 24.93 15.56 16.87
CA LYS A 26 26.21 16.09 17.36
C LYS A 26 27.19 14.98 17.77
N ASP A 27 26.71 13.74 17.83
CA ASP A 27 27.53 12.58 18.17
C ASP A 27 28.35 12.13 16.95
N GLY A 28 29.68 12.19 17.07
CA GLY A 28 30.61 11.81 16.02
C GLY A 28 30.43 10.37 15.53
N ALA A 29 30.02 9.43 16.40
CA ALA A 29 29.78 8.05 16.00
C ALA A 29 28.54 7.92 15.10
N ARG A 30 27.48 8.68 15.39
CA ARG A 30 26.25 8.72 14.58
C ARG A 30 26.52 9.34 13.22
N LEU A 31 27.24 10.46 13.19
CA LEU A 31 27.67 11.10 11.94
C LEU A 31 28.51 10.18 11.06
N GLN A 32 29.47 9.46 11.65
CA GLN A 32 30.28 8.49 10.92
C GLN A 32 29.46 7.33 10.34
N ARG A 33 28.45 6.82 11.07
CA ARG A 33 27.56 5.79 10.55
C ARG A 33 26.72 6.28 9.37
N ALA A 34 26.14 7.47 9.45
CA ALA A 34 25.41 8.07 8.33
C ALA A 34 26.32 8.26 7.10
N ALA A 35 27.54 8.78 7.29
CA ALA A 35 28.51 8.96 6.21
C ALA A 35 28.96 7.62 5.58
N ALA A 36 29.14 6.57 6.40
CA ALA A 36 29.48 5.23 5.91
C ALA A 36 28.35 4.62 5.07
N PHE A 37 27.10 4.82 5.49
CA PHE A 37 25.93 4.42 4.71
C PHE A 37 25.88 5.17 3.37
N GLU A 38 25.97 6.50 3.37
CA GLU A 38 25.91 7.31 2.14
C GLU A 38 26.99 6.89 1.14
N LYS A 39 28.21 6.69 1.62
CA LYS A 39 29.32 6.19 0.79
C LYS A 39 29.02 4.81 0.21
N SER A 40 28.55 3.87 1.02
CA SER A 40 28.25 2.50 0.56
C SER A 40 27.08 2.49 -0.43
N PHE A 41 26.09 3.36 -0.21
CA PHE A 41 24.94 3.54 -1.09
C PHE A 41 25.38 4.09 -2.46
N GLU A 42 26.20 5.14 -2.47
CA GLU A 42 26.76 5.73 -3.69
C GLU A 42 27.67 4.75 -4.46
N GLU A 43 28.58 4.06 -3.76
CA GLU A 43 29.47 3.05 -4.34
C GLU A 43 28.70 1.87 -4.97
N SER A 44 27.50 1.57 -4.45
CA SER A 44 26.63 0.54 -5.03
C SER A 44 25.84 1.01 -6.25
N GLY A 45 25.95 2.30 -6.63
CA GLY A 45 25.11 2.93 -7.66
C GLY A 45 23.66 3.11 -7.22
N GLY A 46 23.42 3.13 -5.90
CA GLY A 46 22.09 3.23 -5.30
C GLY A 46 21.42 4.56 -5.60
N VAL A 47 20.13 4.51 -5.91
CA VAL A 47 19.24 5.67 -6.02
C VAL A 47 17.98 5.35 -5.23
N LEU A 48 17.62 6.22 -4.28
CA LEU A 48 16.40 6.02 -3.50
C LEU A 48 15.17 6.11 -4.40
N LEU A 49 14.30 5.11 -4.33
CA LEU A 49 12.97 5.13 -4.94
C LEU A 49 11.95 5.57 -3.90
N LEU A 50 11.37 6.75 -4.09
CA LEU A 50 10.41 7.37 -3.19
C LEU A 50 9.03 7.47 -3.83
N CYS A 51 8.01 7.58 -2.98
CA CYS A 51 6.63 7.88 -3.34
C CYS A 51 6.01 8.78 -2.27
N TRP A 52 4.80 9.29 -2.51
CA TRP A 52 4.07 10.15 -1.58
C TRP A 52 4.04 9.63 -0.13
N HIS A 53 3.82 8.32 0.08
CA HIS A 53 3.70 7.75 1.42
C HIS A 53 4.99 7.87 2.24
N HIS A 54 6.17 7.88 1.60
CA HIS A 54 7.41 8.16 2.32
C HIS A 54 7.41 9.59 2.89
N PHE A 55 6.87 10.55 2.13
CA PHE A 55 6.77 11.93 2.57
C PHE A 55 5.72 12.07 3.67
N GLU A 56 4.57 11.44 3.52
CA GLU A 56 3.54 11.39 4.56
C GLU A 56 4.11 10.88 5.89
N GLU A 57 4.75 9.72 5.92
CA GLU A 57 5.31 9.16 7.16
C GLU A 57 6.48 9.99 7.72
N LEU A 58 7.36 10.51 6.86
CA LEU A 58 8.49 11.32 7.31
C LEU A 58 8.04 12.68 7.84
N LEU A 59 6.96 13.25 7.31
CA LEU A 59 6.56 14.62 7.60
C LEU A 59 5.37 14.72 8.58
N SER A 60 4.66 13.62 8.88
CA SER A 60 3.54 13.61 9.85
C SER A 60 3.98 13.70 11.31
N HIS A 61 5.28 13.71 11.61
CA HIS A 61 5.76 13.71 13.00
C HIS A 61 5.36 14.99 13.76
N GLY A 62 4.78 14.85 14.96
CA GLY A 62 4.37 15.98 15.80
C GLY A 62 5.48 16.88 16.36
N ASN A 63 6.74 16.68 15.96
CA ASN A 63 7.88 17.49 16.41
C ASN A 63 8.54 18.16 15.20
N ASP A 64 8.45 19.48 15.14
CA ASP A 64 8.93 20.28 14.01
C ASP A 64 10.45 20.17 13.81
N ASP A 65 11.23 19.98 14.87
CA ASP A 65 12.68 19.78 14.75
C ASP A 65 13.00 18.44 14.08
N VAL A 66 12.20 17.39 14.35
CA VAL A 66 12.36 16.09 13.67
C VAL A 66 12.03 16.24 12.19
N VAL A 67 10.91 16.91 11.88
CA VAL A 67 10.50 17.16 10.49
C VAL A 67 11.56 17.98 9.74
N ALA A 68 12.09 19.04 10.35
CA ALA A 68 13.13 19.89 9.75
C ALA A 68 14.41 19.10 9.42
N ARG A 69 14.82 18.17 10.30
CA ARG A 69 15.97 17.28 10.05
C ARG A 69 15.70 16.34 8.88
N ARG A 70 14.51 15.74 8.81
CA ARG A 70 14.09 14.85 7.71
C ARG A 70 14.03 15.58 6.37
N VAL A 71 13.46 16.79 6.36
CA VAL A 71 13.46 17.69 5.18
C VAL A 71 14.88 18.00 4.73
N THR A 72 15.76 18.39 5.65
CA THR A 72 17.16 18.72 5.35
C THR A 72 17.89 17.52 4.75
N TYR A 73 17.68 16.32 5.30
CA TYR A 73 18.22 15.09 4.75
C TYR A 73 17.72 14.84 3.31
N LEU A 74 16.41 14.89 3.09
CA LEU A 74 15.82 14.70 1.76
C LEU A 74 16.37 15.71 0.75
N GLN A 75 16.46 17.00 1.12
CA GLN A 75 17.04 18.04 0.27
C GLN A 75 18.52 17.80 -0.09
N SER A 76 19.26 17.12 0.79
CA SER A 76 20.68 16.82 0.58
C SER A 76 20.93 15.69 -0.42
N LEU A 77 19.89 14.95 -0.85
CA LEU A 77 20.04 13.83 -1.76
C LEU A 77 20.38 14.33 -3.18
N PRO A 78 21.53 13.93 -3.77
CA PRO A 78 21.96 14.43 -5.07
C PRO A 78 21.12 13.90 -6.24
N LEU A 79 20.61 12.67 -6.10
CA LEU A 79 19.77 12.01 -7.09
C LEU A 79 18.76 11.10 -6.39
N VAL A 80 17.51 11.22 -6.79
CA VAL A 80 16.38 10.41 -6.31
C VAL A 80 15.50 10.00 -7.47
N ALA A 81 14.96 8.80 -7.40
CA ALA A 81 13.86 8.35 -8.24
C ALA A 81 12.56 8.54 -7.46
N ALA A 82 11.61 9.22 -8.06
CA ALA A 82 10.28 9.40 -7.48
C ALA A 82 9.26 8.75 -8.41
N ILE A 83 8.22 8.11 -7.84
CA ILE A 83 7.00 7.84 -8.60
C ILE A 83 6.49 9.18 -9.13
N ALA A 84 6.26 9.30 -10.42
CA ALA A 84 5.75 10.50 -11.05
C ALA A 84 4.24 10.61 -10.76
N SER A 85 3.72 11.85 -10.64
CA SER A 85 2.27 12.04 -10.79
C SER A 85 1.87 11.57 -12.19
N PHE A 86 0.82 10.75 -12.27
CA PHE A 86 0.33 10.25 -13.56
C PHE A 86 -0.09 11.42 -14.49
N ARG A 87 -0.54 12.53 -13.90
CA ARG A 87 -0.93 13.75 -14.61
C ARG A 87 0.21 14.74 -14.83
N LYS A 88 1.44 14.36 -14.49
CA LYS A 88 2.64 15.19 -14.60
C LYS A 88 2.52 16.50 -13.80
N GLU A 89 1.83 16.44 -12.67
CA GLU A 89 1.86 17.52 -11.67
C GLU A 89 3.28 17.60 -11.09
N ASP A 90 3.69 18.80 -10.63
CA ASP A 90 5.02 18.99 -10.01
C ASP A 90 5.03 18.48 -8.56
N ILE A 91 4.46 17.31 -8.31
CA ILE A 91 4.45 16.62 -7.01
C ILE A 91 4.83 15.16 -7.21
N ILE A 92 5.37 14.55 -6.16
CA ILE A 92 5.63 13.11 -6.14
C ILE A 92 4.30 12.33 -6.19
N GLY A 93 4.29 11.27 -6.98
CA GLY A 93 3.16 10.37 -7.12
C GLY A 93 2.99 9.44 -5.92
N SER A 94 1.73 9.08 -5.68
CA SER A 94 1.30 8.12 -4.67
C SER A 94 1.22 6.69 -5.24
N VAL A 95 0.81 5.75 -4.39
CA VAL A 95 0.45 4.39 -4.86
C VAL A 95 -0.68 4.41 -5.89
N ILE A 96 -1.57 5.42 -5.84
CA ILE A 96 -2.64 5.60 -6.82
C ILE A 96 -2.06 6.02 -8.17
N ASP A 97 -0.98 6.80 -8.20
CA ASP A 97 -0.28 7.13 -9.44
C ASP A 97 0.44 5.92 -10.02
N GLN A 98 1.12 5.12 -9.18
CA GLN A 98 1.66 3.83 -9.59
C GLN A 98 0.57 2.94 -10.22
N GLN A 99 -0.57 2.78 -9.55
CA GLN A 99 -1.71 2.02 -10.05
C GLN A 99 -2.26 2.61 -11.35
N ALA A 100 -2.29 3.93 -11.49
CA ALA A 100 -2.74 4.58 -12.74
C ALA A 100 -1.84 4.20 -13.92
N PHE A 101 -0.51 4.17 -13.76
CA PHE A 101 0.39 3.69 -14.81
C PHE A 101 0.15 2.21 -15.16
N GLU A 102 -0.05 1.36 -14.15
CA GLU A 102 -0.33 -0.06 -14.34
C GLU A 102 -1.66 -0.29 -15.06
N VAL A 103 -2.74 0.37 -14.60
CA VAL A 103 -4.09 0.26 -15.18
C VAL A 103 -4.13 0.81 -16.60
N ALA A 104 -3.49 1.96 -16.86
CA ALA A 104 -3.39 2.52 -18.22
C ALA A 104 -2.72 1.52 -19.16
N THR A 105 -1.61 0.93 -18.72
CA THR A 105 -0.86 -0.07 -19.50
C THR A 105 -1.68 -1.34 -19.72
N ALA A 106 -2.32 -1.88 -18.68
CA ALA A 106 -3.12 -3.09 -18.77
C ALA A 106 -4.37 -2.90 -19.66
N PHE A 107 -4.94 -1.70 -19.66
CA PHE A 107 -6.05 -1.30 -20.51
C PHE A 107 -5.64 -1.19 -21.98
N GLU A 108 -4.51 -0.54 -22.28
CA GLU A 108 -3.98 -0.39 -23.64
C GLU A 108 -3.44 -1.70 -24.22
N LYS A 109 -2.99 -2.63 -23.35
CA LYS A 109 -2.42 -3.92 -23.74
C LYS A 109 -3.22 -5.08 -23.11
N PRO A 110 -4.40 -5.46 -23.65
CA PRO A 110 -5.28 -6.46 -23.02
C PRO A 110 -4.67 -7.85 -22.86
N LEU A 111 -3.68 -8.20 -23.69
CA LEU A 111 -3.00 -9.50 -23.64
C LEU A 111 -1.72 -9.49 -22.79
N ALA A 112 -1.33 -8.34 -22.23
CA ALA A 112 -0.16 -8.26 -21.36
C ALA A 112 -0.46 -8.91 -20.00
N ASP A 113 0.43 -9.80 -19.58
CA ASP A 113 0.47 -10.31 -18.21
C ASP A 113 1.03 -9.25 -17.24
N ALA A 114 1.02 -9.55 -15.94
CA ALA A 114 1.48 -8.61 -14.93
C ALA A 114 2.95 -8.19 -15.10
N ALA A 115 3.83 -9.10 -15.54
CA ALA A 115 5.25 -8.79 -15.71
C ALA A 115 5.47 -7.83 -16.90
N MET A 116 4.74 -8.04 -17.99
CA MET A 116 4.72 -7.11 -19.12
C MET A 116 4.12 -5.76 -18.73
N VAL A 117 3.03 -5.74 -17.95
CA VAL A 117 2.43 -4.49 -17.45
C VAL A 117 3.45 -3.72 -16.61
N ARG A 118 4.15 -4.38 -15.70
CA ARG A 118 5.23 -3.79 -14.89
C ARG A 118 6.30 -3.14 -15.77
N ASP A 119 6.85 -3.89 -16.72
CA ASP A 119 7.97 -3.45 -17.54
C ASP A 119 7.60 -2.28 -18.46
N GLU A 120 6.36 -2.25 -18.95
CA GLU A 120 5.84 -1.17 -19.77
C GLU A 120 5.48 0.08 -18.94
N ALA A 121 4.81 -0.09 -17.80
CA ALA A 121 4.47 1.01 -16.89
C ALA A 121 5.74 1.71 -16.35
N ALA A 122 6.78 0.93 -16.03
CA ALA A 122 8.06 1.42 -15.54
C ALA A 122 8.72 2.46 -16.47
N LYS A 123 8.44 2.43 -17.79
CA LYS A 123 9.04 3.35 -18.77
C LYS A 123 8.62 4.80 -18.57
N SER A 124 7.47 5.05 -17.94
CA SER A 124 6.91 6.39 -17.72
C SER A 124 6.63 6.71 -16.25
N MET A 125 6.78 5.73 -15.35
CA MET A 125 6.45 5.86 -13.94
C MET A 125 7.45 6.70 -13.14
N PHE A 126 8.73 6.77 -13.52
CA PHE A 126 9.75 7.41 -12.70
C PHE A 126 10.11 8.82 -13.16
N ARG A 127 10.22 9.72 -12.18
CA ARG A 127 10.85 11.03 -12.31
C ARG A 127 12.19 10.99 -11.57
N LEU A 128 13.30 11.13 -12.31
CA LEU A 128 14.62 11.34 -11.73
C LEU A 128 14.85 12.82 -11.48
N THR A 129 15.22 13.18 -10.26
CA THR A 129 15.46 14.57 -9.84
C THR A 129 16.46 14.61 -8.67
N ASN A 130 16.84 15.80 -8.22
CA ASN A 130 17.54 15.96 -6.94
C ASN A 130 16.53 16.14 -5.79
N GLY A 131 17.00 15.94 -4.56
CA GLY A 131 16.18 16.04 -3.37
C GLY A 131 15.61 17.42 -3.11
N ALA A 132 16.36 18.49 -3.41
CA ALA A 132 15.91 19.86 -3.21
C ALA A 132 14.68 20.19 -4.08
N ASP A 133 14.72 19.83 -5.36
CA ASP A 133 13.59 19.99 -6.28
C ASP A 133 12.42 19.06 -5.93
N LEU A 134 12.70 17.86 -5.42
CA LEU A 134 11.64 16.93 -5.00
C LEU A 134 10.83 17.47 -3.81
N VAL A 135 11.50 18.11 -2.84
CA VAL A 135 10.91 18.59 -1.59
C VAL A 135 10.29 19.98 -1.73
N ARG A 136 10.75 20.82 -2.67
CA ARG A 136 10.28 22.21 -2.87
C ARG A 136 8.75 22.35 -2.85
N PRO A 137 7.95 21.57 -3.60
CA PRO A 137 6.49 21.74 -3.64
C PRO A 137 5.82 21.55 -2.28
N PHE A 138 6.38 20.67 -1.44
CA PHE A 138 5.87 20.41 -0.09
C PHE A 138 6.13 21.58 0.85
N LEU A 139 7.30 22.22 0.74
CA LEU A 139 7.67 23.35 1.58
C LEU A 139 6.84 24.59 1.23
N GLU A 140 6.58 24.81 -0.06
CA GLU A 140 5.74 25.91 -0.53
C GLU A 140 4.29 25.80 -0.03
N SER A 141 3.80 24.57 0.16
CA SER A 141 2.44 24.26 0.61
C SER A 141 2.37 23.70 2.04
N TRP A 142 3.44 23.86 2.83
CA TRP A 142 3.63 23.12 4.08
C TRP A 142 2.50 23.30 5.09
N SER A 143 2.00 24.53 5.26
CA SER A 143 0.91 24.83 6.19
C SER A 143 -0.40 24.14 5.82
N ALA A 144 -0.68 23.97 4.53
CA ALA A 144 -1.87 23.28 4.04
C ALA A 144 -1.74 21.75 4.16
N ILE A 145 -0.54 21.22 3.89
CA ILE A 145 -0.27 19.78 3.90
C ILE A 145 -0.17 19.26 5.34
N ARG A 146 0.46 20.01 6.26
CA ARG A 146 0.66 19.59 7.65
C ARG A 146 -0.64 19.33 8.40
N ALA A 147 -1.68 20.13 8.15
CA ALA A 147 -2.99 19.91 8.76
C ALA A 147 -3.61 18.58 8.32
N HIS A 148 -3.37 18.15 7.08
CA HIS A 148 -3.84 16.87 6.58
C HIS A 148 -3.08 15.71 7.24
N PHE A 149 -1.75 15.80 7.29
CA PHE A 149 -0.88 14.78 7.88
C PHE A 149 -1.13 14.55 9.38
N ILE A 150 -1.39 15.60 10.16
CA ILE A 150 -1.68 15.46 11.60
C ILE A 150 -3.07 14.88 11.85
N ASN A 151 -4.06 15.23 11.02
CA ASN A 151 -5.45 14.81 11.23
C ASN A 151 -5.73 13.37 10.78
N ASP A 152 -4.83 12.73 10.03
CA ASP A 152 -5.01 11.38 9.50
C ASP A 152 -4.21 10.30 10.26
N GLU A 153 -3.66 10.56 11.47
CA GLU A 153 -2.87 9.53 12.20
C GLU A 153 -3.71 8.37 12.75
N GLU A 154 -4.98 8.61 13.14
CA GLU A 154 -5.87 7.57 13.70
C GLU A 154 -6.53 6.73 12.60
N ARG A 155 -6.82 7.35 11.45
CA ARG A 155 -7.62 6.75 10.37
C ARG A 155 -7.02 5.45 9.79
N PRO A 156 -5.71 5.34 9.50
CA PRO A 156 -5.09 4.08 9.10
C PRO A 156 -5.28 2.98 10.14
N SER A 157 -5.23 3.32 11.42
CA SER A 157 -5.42 2.37 12.52
C SER A 157 -6.84 1.82 12.53
N GLU A 158 -7.85 2.69 12.39
CA GLU A 158 -9.25 2.28 12.29
C GLU A 158 -9.51 1.42 11.04
N ILE A 159 -8.99 1.85 9.88
CA ILE A 159 -9.09 1.07 8.63
C ILE A 159 -8.49 -0.31 8.81
N MET A 160 -7.30 -0.41 9.41
CA MET A 160 -6.64 -1.69 9.64
C MET A 160 -7.42 -2.57 10.63
N ALA A 161 -7.95 -1.97 11.71
CA ALA A 161 -8.69 -2.72 12.71
C ALA A 161 -10.03 -3.25 12.17
N ILE A 162 -10.76 -2.43 11.40
CA ILE A 162 -12.02 -2.85 10.78
C ILE A 162 -11.77 -3.87 9.66
N SER A 163 -10.77 -3.64 8.80
CA SER A 163 -10.53 -4.52 7.65
C SER A 163 -9.98 -5.90 8.01
N LYS A 164 -9.31 -6.03 9.16
CA LYS A 164 -8.83 -7.33 9.69
C LYS A 164 -9.84 -8.04 10.59
N SER A 165 -10.88 -7.35 11.03
CA SER A 165 -11.88 -7.91 11.91
C SER A 165 -12.78 -8.90 11.18
N ASP A 166 -12.97 -10.08 11.77
CA ASP A 166 -13.92 -11.10 11.30
C ASP A 166 -15.22 -11.03 12.15
N PHE A 167 -15.62 -9.82 12.55
CA PHE A 167 -16.78 -9.62 13.43
C PHE A 167 -18.09 -10.21 12.84
N ALA A 168 -18.15 -10.32 11.51
CA ALA A 168 -19.26 -10.89 10.77
C ALA A 168 -19.21 -12.42 10.67
N GLY A 169 -18.02 -13.03 10.63
CA GLY A 169 -17.85 -14.50 10.66
C GLY A 169 -18.51 -15.21 9.49
N ASN A 170 -18.59 -14.58 8.32
CA ASN A 170 -19.40 -15.07 7.19
C ASN A 170 -18.69 -15.06 5.84
N ASP A 171 -17.37 -14.86 5.81
CA ASP A 171 -16.56 -14.77 4.60
C ASP A 171 -16.76 -15.96 3.65
N ASP A 172 -16.74 -17.19 4.16
CA ASP A 172 -16.93 -18.43 3.38
C ASP A 172 -18.38 -18.70 2.96
N THR A 173 -19.33 -17.85 3.35
CA THR A 173 -20.74 -18.05 3.04
C THR A 173 -20.99 -17.80 1.57
N LYS A 174 -21.67 -18.73 0.89
CA LYS A 174 -22.01 -18.58 -0.52
C LYS A 174 -23.12 -17.55 -0.73
N ILE A 175 -22.91 -16.62 -1.65
CA ILE A 175 -23.90 -15.60 -2.02
C ILE A 175 -25.19 -16.24 -2.53
N ALA A 176 -25.07 -17.31 -3.32
CA ALA A 176 -26.23 -18.04 -3.83
C ALA A 176 -27.15 -18.58 -2.73
N ASP A 177 -26.60 -18.90 -1.55
CA ASP A 177 -27.39 -19.36 -0.41
C ASP A 177 -28.02 -18.20 0.35
N LEU A 178 -27.30 -17.06 0.45
CA LEU A 178 -27.85 -15.82 1.01
C LEU A 178 -29.02 -15.28 0.17
N LEU A 179 -28.93 -15.35 -1.16
CA LEU A 179 -29.98 -14.92 -2.09
C LEU A 179 -31.27 -15.76 -1.96
N LYS A 180 -31.16 -17.03 -1.56
CA LYS A 180 -32.31 -17.91 -1.29
C LYS A 180 -32.87 -17.74 0.13
N GLY A 181 -32.16 -17.03 0.99
CA GLY A 181 -32.51 -16.83 2.38
C GLY A 181 -33.82 -16.05 2.56
N LYS A 182 -34.51 -16.29 3.67
CA LYS A 182 -35.68 -15.50 4.04
C LYS A 182 -35.24 -14.17 4.65
N ARG A 183 -35.96 -13.10 4.31
CA ARG A 183 -35.76 -11.78 4.93
C ARG A 183 -36.03 -11.86 6.43
N ARG A 184 -35.13 -11.28 7.22
CA ARG A 184 -35.32 -11.08 8.67
C ARG A 184 -36.31 -9.93 8.92
N SER A 185 -36.98 -9.94 10.07
CA SER A 185 -37.79 -8.80 10.49
C SER A 185 -36.91 -7.57 10.70
N PRO A 186 -37.42 -6.33 10.56
CA PRO A 186 -36.65 -5.11 10.85
C PRO A 186 -36.04 -5.10 12.25
N GLU A 187 -36.77 -5.61 13.25
CA GLU A 187 -36.30 -5.74 14.63
C GLU A 187 -35.13 -6.72 14.75
N ASP A 188 -35.20 -7.85 14.05
CA ASP A 188 -34.11 -8.82 14.03
C ASP A 188 -32.89 -8.28 13.27
N ILE A 189 -33.08 -7.51 12.20
CA ILE A 189 -31.98 -6.84 11.49
C ILE A 189 -31.26 -5.88 12.43
N GLN A 190 -32.00 -5.02 13.13
CA GLN A 190 -31.41 -4.07 14.08
C GLN A 190 -30.65 -4.81 15.20
N ARG A 191 -31.26 -5.85 15.78
CA ARG A 191 -30.60 -6.67 16.81
C ARG A 191 -29.30 -7.31 16.30
N GLN A 192 -29.28 -7.79 15.06
CA GLN A 192 -28.06 -8.34 14.45
C GLN A 192 -27.00 -7.27 14.21
N LEU A 193 -27.38 -6.07 13.74
CA LEU A 193 -26.43 -4.97 13.56
C LEU A 193 -25.84 -4.51 14.89
N ASP A 194 -26.62 -4.47 15.97
CA ASP A 194 -26.12 -4.11 17.31
C ASP A 194 -25.17 -5.18 17.87
N LEU A 195 -25.44 -6.46 17.57
CA LEU A 195 -24.54 -7.56 17.91
C LEU A 195 -23.22 -7.46 17.14
N LEU A 196 -23.26 -7.17 15.83
CA LEU A 196 -22.08 -6.98 15.00
C LEU A 196 -21.23 -5.79 15.47
N GLN A 197 -21.88 -4.67 15.81
CA GLN A 197 -21.19 -3.52 16.40
C GLN A 197 -20.46 -3.91 17.70
N SER A 198 -21.13 -4.64 18.59
CA SER A 198 -20.55 -5.07 19.87
C SER A 198 -19.35 -5.99 19.68
N ARG A 199 -19.40 -6.88 18.68
CA ARG A 199 -18.29 -7.77 18.31
C ARG A 199 -17.11 -6.99 17.74
N LEU A 200 -17.38 -6.08 16.81
CA LEU A 200 -16.35 -5.22 16.23
C LEU A 200 -15.64 -4.39 17.30
N ALA A 201 -16.40 -3.76 18.21
CA ALA A 201 -15.82 -3.03 19.35
C ALA A 201 -14.94 -3.93 20.23
N ALA A 202 -15.34 -5.18 20.46
CA ALA A 202 -14.56 -6.13 21.24
C ALA A 202 -13.25 -6.51 20.56
N GLU A 203 -13.27 -6.78 19.25
CA GLU A 203 -12.07 -7.09 18.47
C GLU A 203 -11.12 -5.90 18.37
N ILE A 204 -11.64 -4.69 18.14
CA ILE A 204 -10.82 -3.46 18.14
C ILE A 204 -10.18 -3.26 19.54
N ARG A 205 -10.91 -3.50 20.62
CA ARG A 205 -10.35 -3.35 21.98
C ARG A 205 -9.25 -4.38 22.28
N GLU A 206 -9.43 -5.61 21.82
CA GLU A 206 -8.48 -6.69 22.09
C GLU A 206 -7.24 -6.63 21.18
N ARG A 207 -7.45 -6.30 19.91
CA ARG A 207 -6.47 -6.46 18.83
C ARG A 207 -6.19 -5.19 18.04
N GLY A 208 -6.97 -4.13 18.17
CA GLY A 208 -6.71 -2.87 17.48
C GLY A 208 -5.39 -2.21 17.89
N ASP A 209 -5.00 -1.21 17.10
CA ASP A 209 -3.87 -0.34 17.41
C ASP A 209 -4.12 0.44 18.72
N GLU A 210 -3.08 0.67 19.51
CA GLU A 210 -3.19 1.44 20.77
C GLU A 210 -3.60 2.89 20.56
N ARG A 211 -3.41 3.42 19.36
CA ARG A 211 -3.84 4.78 18.98
C ARG A 211 -5.35 4.91 18.89
N ILE A 212 -6.09 3.82 18.77
CA ILE A 212 -7.56 3.86 18.79
C ILE A 212 -8.01 4.04 20.24
N THR A 213 -8.38 5.27 20.59
CA THR A 213 -8.71 5.65 21.97
C THR A 213 -10.12 5.22 22.39
N ASP A 214 -11.07 5.16 21.46
CA ASP A 214 -12.47 4.79 21.72
C ASP A 214 -12.97 3.73 20.71
N PRO A 215 -12.70 2.44 20.98
CA PRO A 215 -13.16 1.32 20.14
C PRO A 215 -14.67 1.30 19.92
N GLU A 216 -15.45 1.71 20.93
CA GLU A 216 -16.90 1.80 20.87
C GLU A 216 -17.34 2.84 19.85
N LEU A 217 -16.76 4.05 19.90
CA LEU A 217 -17.04 5.12 18.94
C LEU A 217 -16.66 4.70 17.51
N SER A 218 -15.44 4.20 17.28
CA SER A 218 -15.01 3.76 15.94
C SER A 218 -15.94 2.67 15.36
N SER A 219 -16.33 1.69 16.18
CA SER A 219 -17.29 0.66 15.76
C SER A 219 -18.69 1.22 15.47
N GLN A 220 -19.13 2.21 16.26
CA GLN A 220 -20.43 2.84 16.12
C GLN A 220 -20.49 3.65 14.84
N GLU A 221 -19.47 4.45 14.54
CA GLU A 221 -19.40 5.27 13.33
C GLU A 221 -19.45 4.39 12.08
N PHE A 222 -18.62 3.34 12.02
CA PHE A 222 -18.66 2.37 10.93
C PHE A 222 -20.05 1.72 10.78
N MET A 223 -20.64 1.24 11.87
CA MET A 223 -21.94 0.58 11.81
C MET A 223 -23.09 1.55 11.52
N GLN A 224 -22.96 2.85 11.81
CA GLN A 224 -23.90 3.86 11.34
C GLN A 224 -23.86 4.01 9.83
N GLU A 225 -22.68 3.94 9.21
CA GLU A 225 -22.57 3.92 7.75
C GLU A 225 -23.22 2.67 7.17
N VAL A 226 -23.00 1.49 7.76
CA VAL A 226 -23.66 0.24 7.34
C VAL A 226 -25.18 0.38 7.44
N ARG A 227 -25.71 0.88 8.57
CA ARG A 227 -27.15 1.12 8.77
C ARG A 227 -27.73 2.05 7.71
N ARG A 228 -27.01 3.11 7.33
CA ARG A 228 -27.42 4.06 6.29
C ARG A 228 -27.62 3.35 4.95
N HIS A 229 -26.70 2.45 4.57
CA HIS A 229 -26.83 1.67 3.33
C HIS A 229 -27.96 0.65 3.41
N VAL A 230 -28.12 -0.03 4.55
CA VAL A 230 -29.22 -1.00 4.75
C VAL A 230 -30.59 -0.33 4.68
N GLY A 231 -30.72 0.89 5.19
CA GLY A 231 -31.99 1.66 5.18
C GLY A 231 -32.49 2.05 3.78
N VAL A 232 -31.63 2.02 2.76
CA VAL A 232 -31.98 2.33 1.36
C VAL A 232 -32.47 1.08 0.61
N ILE A 233 -32.24 -0.12 1.16
CA ILE A 233 -32.64 -1.38 0.52
C ILE A 233 -34.15 -1.59 0.65
N GLY A 234 -34.82 -1.66 -0.49
CA GLY A 234 -36.26 -1.90 -0.60
C GLY A 234 -36.67 -3.30 -0.16
N THR A 235 -37.98 -3.58 -0.26
CA THR A 235 -38.54 -4.87 0.19
C THR A 235 -38.32 -6.01 -0.79
N ASP A 236 -38.14 -5.69 -2.07
CA ASP A 236 -38.13 -6.66 -3.17
C ASP A 236 -36.69 -6.94 -3.61
N ASN A 237 -36.30 -8.22 -3.60
CA ASN A 237 -34.95 -8.69 -3.97
C ASN A 237 -33.78 -7.98 -3.24
N PRO A 238 -33.77 -7.93 -1.89
CA PRO A 238 -32.77 -7.18 -1.13
C PRO A 238 -31.33 -7.65 -1.40
N GLY A 239 -31.12 -8.93 -1.68
CA GLY A 239 -29.80 -9.45 -2.02
C GLY A 239 -29.25 -8.92 -3.34
N GLN A 240 -30.11 -8.79 -4.36
CA GLN A 240 -29.74 -8.15 -5.63
C GLN A 240 -29.41 -6.67 -5.42
N GLN A 241 -30.24 -5.95 -4.65
CA GLN A 241 -29.99 -4.53 -4.37
C GLN A 241 -28.68 -4.31 -3.59
N ILE A 242 -28.30 -5.23 -2.69
CA ILE A 242 -27.00 -5.19 -2.01
C ILE A 242 -25.86 -5.35 -3.01
N LEU A 243 -25.96 -6.31 -3.93
CA LEU A 243 -24.95 -6.51 -4.97
C LEU A 243 -24.84 -5.27 -5.86
N GLU A 244 -25.97 -4.68 -6.28
CA GLU A 244 -26.02 -3.45 -7.06
C GLU A 244 -25.44 -2.24 -6.30
N LEU A 245 -25.65 -2.15 -4.98
CA LEU A 245 -25.01 -1.13 -4.13
C LEU A 245 -23.48 -1.27 -4.10
N PHE A 246 -22.97 -2.49 -4.19
CA PHE A 246 -21.55 -2.77 -4.39
C PHE A 246 -21.11 -2.73 -5.86
N GLY A 247 -22.04 -2.37 -6.75
CA GLY A 247 -21.84 -2.23 -8.17
C GLY A 247 -21.66 -3.54 -8.89
N ILE A 248 -22.11 -4.69 -8.35
CA ILE A 248 -21.93 -6.04 -8.89
C ILE A 248 -23.25 -6.55 -9.48
N ASP A 249 -23.21 -7.08 -10.70
CA ASP A 249 -24.38 -7.68 -11.33
C ASP A 249 -24.57 -9.15 -10.87
N VAL A 250 -25.82 -9.57 -10.69
CA VAL A 250 -26.14 -10.96 -10.27
C VAL A 250 -25.62 -12.00 -11.27
N SER A 251 -25.50 -11.66 -12.54
CA SER A 251 -24.92 -12.52 -13.58
C SER A 251 -23.43 -12.81 -13.37
N GLU A 252 -22.74 -12.03 -12.53
CA GLU A 252 -21.35 -12.24 -12.15
C GLU A 252 -21.19 -13.19 -10.96
N ILE A 253 -22.30 -13.62 -10.33
CA ILE A 253 -22.31 -14.51 -9.18
C ILE A 253 -22.40 -15.97 -9.64
N TYR A 254 -21.36 -16.73 -9.35
CA TYR A 254 -21.30 -18.17 -9.57
C TYR A 254 -21.79 -18.95 -8.32
N PRO A 255 -22.13 -20.24 -8.46
CA PRO A 255 -22.63 -21.05 -7.34
C PRO A 255 -21.67 -21.18 -6.15
N ASP A 256 -20.37 -20.94 -6.36
CA ASP A 256 -19.31 -20.99 -5.37
C ASP A 256 -18.81 -19.61 -4.93
N THR A 257 -19.33 -18.52 -5.51
CA THR A 257 -18.98 -17.15 -5.11
C THR A 257 -19.35 -16.90 -3.65
N THR A 258 -18.35 -16.51 -2.86
CA THR A 258 -18.46 -16.27 -1.42
C THR A 258 -18.69 -14.79 -1.09
N VAL A 259 -18.99 -14.49 0.18
CA VAL A 259 -19.07 -13.10 0.69
C VAL A 259 -17.70 -12.41 0.56
N ALA A 260 -16.62 -13.13 0.84
CA ALA A 260 -15.26 -12.62 0.67
C ALA A 260 -14.97 -12.25 -0.79
N ASP A 261 -15.40 -13.07 -1.76
CA ASP A 261 -15.23 -12.78 -3.19
C ASP A 261 -15.95 -11.49 -3.61
N VAL A 262 -17.19 -11.30 -3.15
CA VAL A 262 -17.96 -10.07 -3.39
C VAL A 262 -17.29 -8.85 -2.75
N GLY A 263 -16.75 -9.01 -1.54
CA GLY A 263 -15.95 -7.98 -0.87
C GLY A 263 -14.73 -7.58 -1.70
N ASN A 264 -13.98 -8.57 -2.22
CA ASN A 264 -12.82 -8.37 -3.09
C ASN A 264 -13.19 -7.65 -4.40
N MET A 265 -14.28 -8.06 -5.05
CA MET A 265 -14.80 -7.41 -6.27
C MET A 265 -15.19 -5.95 -6.01
N SER A 266 -15.88 -5.68 -4.90
CA SER A 266 -16.29 -4.33 -4.49
C SER A 266 -15.08 -3.43 -4.22
N ASN A 267 -14.10 -3.94 -3.48
CA ASN A 267 -12.85 -3.23 -3.20
C ASN A 267 -12.06 -2.94 -4.48
N PHE A 268 -11.99 -3.90 -5.40
CA PHE A 268 -11.40 -3.71 -6.72
C PHE A 268 -12.10 -2.59 -7.50
N ARG A 269 -13.43 -2.61 -7.60
CA ARG A 269 -14.20 -1.58 -8.32
C ARG A 269 -14.04 -0.19 -7.71
N LYS A 270 -14.08 -0.07 -6.37
CA LYS A 270 -13.82 1.20 -5.68
C LYS A 270 -12.40 1.72 -5.96
N ARG A 271 -11.40 0.84 -5.91
CA ARG A 271 -10.02 1.18 -6.26
C ARG A 271 -9.91 1.64 -7.73
N MET A 272 -10.52 0.92 -8.67
CA MET A 272 -10.57 1.31 -10.08
C MET A 272 -11.28 2.65 -10.27
N ALA A 273 -12.36 2.94 -9.54
CA ALA A 273 -13.01 4.24 -9.58
C ALA A 273 -12.07 5.37 -9.13
N THR A 274 -11.35 5.18 -8.01
CA THR A 274 -10.34 6.12 -7.51
C THR A 274 -9.21 6.33 -8.51
N VAL A 275 -8.64 5.26 -9.05
CA VAL A 275 -7.57 5.35 -10.07
C VAL A 275 -8.09 6.04 -11.34
N ASN A 276 -9.31 5.72 -11.76
CA ASN A 276 -9.91 6.29 -12.97
C ASN A 276 -10.18 7.80 -12.85
N GLN A 277 -10.28 8.35 -11.63
CA GLN A 277 -10.30 9.81 -11.43
C GLN A 277 -9.06 10.47 -12.05
N LYS A 278 -7.91 9.78 -12.14
CA LYS A 278 -6.70 10.24 -12.82
C LYS A 278 -6.72 9.93 -14.32
N LEU A 279 -7.08 8.70 -14.70
CA LEU A 279 -7.07 8.21 -16.10
C LEU A 279 -8.10 8.89 -17.01
N ARG A 280 -9.29 9.20 -16.49
CA ARG A 280 -10.45 9.70 -17.25
C ARG A 280 -10.90 8.77 -18.39
N PHE A 281 -10.74 7.45 -18.21
CA PHE A 281 -11.34 6.47 -19.11
C PHE A 281 -12.80 6.21 -18.74
N SER A 282 -13.50 5.45 -19.60
CA SER A 282 -14.81 4.91 -19.26
C SER A 282 -14.64 3.86 -18.15
N LEU A 283 -15.18 4.14 -16.95
CA LEU A 283 -15.06 3.22 -15.81
C LEU A 283 -15.61 1.81 -16.12
N PRO A 284 -16.77 1.65 -16.79
CA PRO A 284 -17.23 0.33 -17.22
C PRO A 284 -16.23 -0.41 -18.12
N GLU A 285 -15.55 0.29 -19.04
CA GLU A 285 -14.55 -0.34 -19.89
C GLU A 285 -13.28 -0.73 -19.12
N VAL A 286 -12.88 0.07 -18.14
CA VAL A 286 -11.75 -0.27 -17.26
C VAL A 286 -12.05 -1.54 -16.47
N ILE A 287 -13.22 -1.60 -15.81
CA ILE A 287 -13.64 -2.76 -15.02
C ILE A 287 -13.75 -4.02 -15.91
N ALA A 288 -14.21 -3.88 -17.15
CA ALA A 288 -14.36 -5.01 -18.07
C ALA A 288 -13.03 -5.53 -18.64
N ARG A 289 -11.97 -4.72 -18.68
CA ARG A 289 -10.70 -5.06 -19.36
C ARG A 289 -9.52 -5.25 -18.41
N VAL A 290 -9.57 -4.67 -17.23
CA VAL A 290 -8.48 -4.70 -16.25
C VAL A 290 -8.91 -5.58 -15.08
N HIS A 291 -8.03 -6.51 -14.72
CA HIS A 291 -8.23 -7.44 -13.62
C HIS A 291 -7.04 -7.34 -12.66
N ASP A 292 -7.28 -7.63 -11.39
CA ASP A 292 -6.31 -7.39 -10.32
C ASP A 292 -5.06 -8.27 -10.43
N ASP A 293 -5.23 -9.48 -10.98
CA ASP A 293 -4.16 -10.44 -11.24
C ASP A 293 -3.21 -10.01 -12.38
N ARG A 294 -3.60 -9.01 -13.17
CA ARG A 294 -2.78 -8.39 -14.22
C ARG A 294 -2.05 -7.13 -13.74
N LEU A 295 -2.37 -6.64 -12.56
CA LEU A 295 -1.74 -5.44 -11.99
C LEU A 295 -0.61 -5.86 -11.03
N PRO A 296 0.64 -5.44 -11.25
CA PRO A 296 1.74 -5.74 -10.33
C PRO A 296 1.43 -5.39 -8.87
N SER A 297 0.87 -4.20 -8.64
CA SER A 297 0.47 -3.76 -7.30
C SER A 297 -0.67 -4.60 -6.72
N GLY A 298 -1.64 -5.05 -7.54
CA GLY A 298 -2.72 -5.93 -7.12
C GLY A 298 -2.20 -7.28 -6.67
N VAL A 299 -1.35 -7.92 -7.48
CA VAL A 299 -0.72 -9.21 -7.15
C VAL A 299 0.12 -9.12 -5.88
N ILE A 300 0.94 -8.06 -5.73
CA ILE A 300 1.79 -7.90 -4.56
C ILE A 300 0.95 -7.60 -3.31
N ALA A 301 0.06 -6.60 -3.35
CA ALA A 301 -0.73 -6.21 -2.19
C ALA A 301 -1.61 -7.37 -1.67
N ASN A 302 -2.26 -8.11 -2.57
CA ASN A 302 -3.09 -9.26 -2.19
C ASN A 302 -2.26 -10.39 -1.58
N ALA A 303 -1.09 -10.68 -2.16
CA ALA A 303 -0.21 -11.72 -1.61
C ALA A 303 0.34 -11.32 -0.22
N ILE A 304 0.72 -10.05 -0.03
CA ILE A 304 1.15 -9.57 1.29
C ILE A 304 -0.02 -9.64 2.27
N ALA A 305 -1.21 -9.16 1.92
CA ALA A 305 -2.38 -9.24 2.79
C ALA A 305 -2.72 -10.70 3.21
N GLN A 306 -2.60 -11.64 2.27
CA GLN A 306 -2.90 -13.06 2.50
C GLN A 306 -1.85 -13.76 3.38
N PHE A 307 -0.56 -13.47 3.18
CA PHE A 307 0.53 -14.20 3.84
C PHE A 307 1.19 -13.42 4.98
N HIS A 308 0.72 -12.21 5.27
CA HIS A 308 1.22 -11.45 6.41
C HIS A 308 0.95 -12.23 7.70
N PRO A 309 1.97 -12.45 8.56
CA PRO A 309 1.77 -13.13 9.83
C PRO A 309 0.71 -12.42 10.66
N ASP A 310 -0.22 -13.18 11.22
CA ASP A 310 -1.20 -12.63 12.14
C ASP A 310 -0.51 -12.29 13.47
N THR A 311 -0.81 -11.10 13.99
CA THR A 311 -0.17 -10.54 15.18
C THR A 311 -1.20 -10.33 16.28
N ARG A 312 -0.72 -10.24 17.52
CA ARG A 312 -1.59 -9.95 18.66
C ARG A 312 -2.35 -8.63 18.45
N ARG A 313 -1.71 -7.64 17.84
CA ARG A 313 -2.32 -6.36 17.48
C ARG A 313 -2.21 -6.05 15.99
N TRP A 314 -3.19 -5.34 15.48
CA TRP A 314 -3.32 -4.84 14.12
C TRP A 314 -2.85 -3.39 14.09
N ASP A 315 -1.60 -3.21 13.70
CA ASP A 315 -0.95 -1.91 13.66
C ASP A 315 -1.38 -1.14 12.40
N GLY A 316 -1.73 0.15 12.55
CA GLY A 316 -2.07 1.02 11.42
C GLY A 316 -0.93 1.18 10.41
N SER A 317 0.34 1.03 10.84
CA SER A 317 1.51 1.09 9.95
C SER A 317 1.53 -0.03 8.90
N GLU A 318 0.84 -1.14 9.13
CA GLU A 318 0.72 -2.22 8.14
C GLU A 318 0.09 -1.75 6.83
N LEU A 319 -0.75 -0.71 6.86
CA LEU A 319 -1.34 -0.14 5.65
C LEU A 319 -0.28 0.50 4.76
N ALA A 320 0.62 1.29 5.35
CA ALA A 320 1.71 1.93 4.65
C ALA A 320 2.73 0.90 4.17
N ASP A 321 3.05 -0.11 4.98
CA ASP A 321 3.93 -1.23 4.60
C ASP A 321 3.41 -1.96 3.35
N ARG A 322 2.09 -2.18 3.24
CA ARG A 322 1.49 -2.76 2.03
C ARG A 322 1.67 -1.87 0.80
N TYR A 323 1.59 -0.55 0.95
CA TYR A 323 1.85 0.37 -0.17
C TYR A 323 3.32 0.40 -0.56
N LEU A 324 4.23 0.41 0.41
CA LEU A 324 5.67 0.36 0.15
C LEU A 324 6.08 -0.99 -0.47
N ALA A 325 5.46 -2.09 -0.05
CA ALA A 325 5.67 -3.41 -0.63
C ALA A 325 5.42 -3.44 -2.15
N CYS A 326 4.44 -2.66 -2.65
CA CYS A 326 4.15 -2.56 -4.08
C CYS A 326 5.29 -1.93 -4.90
N LEU A 327 6.22 -1.20 -4.26
CA LEU A 327 7.43 -0.70 -4.93
C LEU A 327 8.41 -1.82 -5.27
N SER A 328 8.28 -3.01 -4.68
CA SER A 328 9.18 -4.14 -4.96
C SER A 328 9.07 -4.72 -6.37
N ALA A 329 8.02 -4.39 -7.13
CA ALA A 329 7.99 -4.65 -8.57
C ALA A 329 9.01 -3.78 -9.33
N TYR A 330 9.37 -2.63 -8.78
CA TYR A 330 10.00 -1.52 -9.48
C TYR A 330 11.39 -1.17 -8.95
N ALA A 331 11.60 -1.31 -7.63
CA ALA A 331 12.90 -1.22 -7.00
C ALA A 331 13.71 -2.47 -7.31
N ASP A 332 15.02 -2.32 -7.51
CA ASP A 332 15.93 -3.44 -7.62
C ASP A 332 16.09 -4.16 -6.28
N VAL A 333 16.07 -3.41 -5.17
CA VAL A 333 16.00 -3.97 -3.81
C VAL A 333 14.98 -3.19 -2.99
N THR A 334 14.12 -3.91 -2.26
CA THR A 334 13.21 -3.33 -1.25
C THR A 334 13.59 -3.83 0.12
N TYR A 335 13.89 -2.90 1.02
CA TYR A 335 14.12 -3.19 2.44
C TYR A 335 12.80 -3.09 3.20
N VAL A 336 12.48 -4.14 3.94
CA VAL A 336 11.23 -4.24 4.70
C VAL A 336 11.50 -4.76 6.11
N ASP A 337 10.50 -4.61 6.98
CA ASP A 337 10.55 -5.18 8.32
C ASP A 337 10.56 -6.74 8.28
N LYS A 338 10.81 -7.34 9.44
CA LYS A 338 10.89 -8.82 9.56
C LYS A 338 9.58 -9.52 9.18
N ARG A 339 8.42 -8.91 9.45
CA ARG A 339 7.09 -9.51 9.26
C ARG A 339 6.72 -9.50 7.78
N THR A 340 6.89 -8.35 7.15
CA THR A 340 6.70 -8.14 5.72
C THR A 340 7.66 -9.04 4.93
N TYR A 341 8.94 -9.15 5.34
CA TYR A 341 9.89 -10.08 4.71
C TYR A 341 9.38 -11.54 4.71
N GLU A 342 8.84 -12.02 5.83
CA GLU A 342 8.31 -13.37 5.94
C GLU A 342 7.08 -13.57 5.04
N ALA A 343 6.20 -12.57 4.94
CA ALA A 343 5.08 -12.56 4.01
C ALA A 343 5.58 -12.68 2.55
N PHE A 344 6.58 -11.90 2.16
CA PHE A 344 7.24 -11.99 0.84
C PHE A 344 7.82 -13.37 0.58
N ARG A 345 8.48 -13.97 1.58
CA ARG A 345 9.08 -15.31 1.49
C ARG A 345 8.02 -16.38 1.20
N ILE A 346 6.92 -16.36 1.94
CA ILE A 346 5.81 -17.31 1.76
C ILE A 346 5.12 -17.07 0.41
N ALA A 347 4.82 -15.81 0.08
CA ALA A 347 4.21 -15.42 -1.18
C ALA A 347 5.02 -15.90 -2.39
N ARG A 348 6.35 -15.74 -2.37
CA ARG A 348 7.26 -16.21 -3.43
C ARG A 348 7.25 -17.72 -3.59
N GLN A 349 7.06 -18.48 -2.51
CA GLN A 349 6.94 -19.94 -2.56
C GLN A 349 5.58 -20.41 -3.08
N LYS A 350 4.51 -19.66 -2.82
CA LYS A 350 3.13 -20.04 -3.11
C LYS A 350 2.61 -19.51 -4.45
N SER A 351 3.17 -18.43 -4.99
CA SER A 351 2.72 -17.78 -6.22
C SER A 351 3.87 -17.54 -7.20
N LYS A 352 3.81 -18.20 -8.37
CA LYS A 352 4.78 -18.00 -9.46
C LYS A 352 4.70 -16.59 -10.03
N THR A 353 3.49 -16.04 -10.17
CA THR A 353 3.27 -14.67 -10.66
C THR A 353 3.94 -13.67 -9.72
N PHE A 354 3.72 -13.81 -8.41
CA PHE A 354 4.39 -12.98 -7.41
C PHE A 354 5.92 -13.07 -7.51
N ALA A 355 6.46 -14.29 -7.60
CA ALA A 355 7.90 -14.53 -7.72
C ALA A 355 8.52 -13.89 -8.97
N SER A 356 7.76 -13.78 -10.07
CA SER A 356 8.20 -13.12 -11.31
C SER A 356 8.17 -11.59 -11.25
N LEU A 357 7.36 -11.03 -10.33
CA LEU A 357 7.13 -9.60 -10.20
C LEU A 357 8.07 -8.95 -9.19
N ALA A 358 8.07 -9.46 -7.96
CA ALA A 358 8.85 -8.90 -6.86
C ALA A 358 10.35 -9.17 -7.09
N ARG A 359 11.15 -8.09 -7.12
CA ARG A 359 12.61 -8.17 -7.24
C ARG A 359 13.26 -8.56 -5.92
N ASP A 360 14.48 -8.12 -5.64
CA ASP A 360 15.17 -8.52 -4.42
C ASP A 360 14.50 -7.86 -3.21
N ILE A 361 14.24 -8.67 -2.19
CA ILE A 361 13.65 -8.22 -0.92
C ILE A 361 14.65 -8.57 0.17
N GLU A 362 14.98 -7.58 0.98
CA GLU A 362 15.90 -7.75 2.09
C GLU A 362 15.26 -7.23 3.38
N LYS A 363 15.76 -7.73 4.51
CA LYS A 363 15.39 -7.23 5.83
C LYS A 363 16.59 -6.57 6.48
N ALA A 364 16.34 -5.46 7.15
CA ALA A 364 17.34 -4.76 7.94
C ALA A 364 16.70 -4.25 9.23
N GLY A 365 17.33 -4.53 10.38
CA GLY A 365 16.88 -4.00 11.66
C GLY A 365 17.28 -2.54 11.85
N SER A 366 18.33 -2.12 11.16
CA SER A 366 18.85 -0.74 11.13
C SER A 366 19.39 -0.42 9.74
N TYR A 367 19.38 0.86 9.38
CA TYR A 367 19.99 1.32 8.12
C TYR A 367 21.50 1.07 8.08
N SER A 368 22.17 0.89 9.24
CA SER A 368 23.58 0.52 9.29
C SER A 368 23.85 -0.85 8.66
N ASP A 369 22.93 -1.80 8.85
CA ASP A 369 23.06 -3.16 8.30
C ASP A 369 22.94 -3.14 6.78
N ILE A 370 22.15 -2.19 6.25
CA ILE A 370 21.95 -1.98 4.81
C ILE A 370 23.27 -1.60 4.13
N ALA A 371 24.10 -0.76 4.78
CA ALA A 371 25.39 -0.38 4.23
C ALA A 371 26.27 -1.62 3.97
N GLU A 372 26.36 -2.52 4.94
CA GLU A 372 27.13 -3.78 4.82
C GLU A 372 26.56 -4.68 3.72
N GLN A 373 25.22 -4.79 3.66
CA GLN A 373 24.54 -5.59 2.66
C GLN A 373 24.78 -5.05 1.25
N LEU A 374 24.69 -3.74 1.02
CA LEU A 374 24.95 -3.11 -0.28
C LEU A 374 26.40 -3.33 -0.73
N SER A 375 27.38 -3.16 0.17
CA SER A 375 28.80 -3.43 -0.13
C SER A 375 29.07 -4.89 -0.48
N SER A 376 28.33 -5.84 0.11
CA SER A 376 28.46 -7.26 -0.19
C SER A 376 27.87 -7.66 -1.56
N HIS A 377 26.79 -6.99 -1.99
CA HIS A 377 26.15 -7.22 -3.28
C HIS A 377 26.99 -6.75 -4.46
N VAL A 378 27.82 -5.71 -4.28
CA VAL A 378 28.81 -5.28 -5.30
C VAL A 378 29.84 -6.39 -5.59
N ARG A 379 30.03 -7.35 -4.67
CA ARG A 379 30.99 -8.46 -4.81
C ARG A 379 30.41 -9.74 -5.39
N LYS A 380 29.09 -9.85 -5.59
CA LYS A 380 28.47 -11.02 -6.23
C LYS A 380 27.93 -10.61 -7.62
N PRO A 381 28.42 -11.20 -8.72
CA PRO A 381 27.77 -11.00 -10.01
C PRO A 381 26.33 -11.55 -9.93
N PRO A 382 25.37 -10.95 -10.66
CA PRO A 382 24.00 -11.43 -10.68
C PRO A 382 23.97 -12.88 -11.17
N MET A 383 23.44 -13.79 -10.35
CA MET A 383 23.13 -15.15 -10.79
C MET A 383 22.01 -15.06 -11.82
N GLY A 384 22.34 -15.22 -13.10
CA GLY A 384 21.33 -15.39 -14.15
C GLY A 384 21.62 -14.78 -15.52
N ALA A 385 22.75 -14.13 -15.77
CA ALA A 385 23.12 -13.74 -17.14
C ALA A 385 23.86 -14.89 -17.85
N VAL A 386 23.12 -15.90 -18.31
CA VAL A 386 23.56 -16.68 -19.48
C VAL A 386 23.27 -15.81 -20.69
N LEU A 387 24.29 -15.12 -21.17
CA LEU A 387 24.26 -14.44 -22.47
C LEU A 387 24.17 -15.50 -23.59
N PRO A 388 23.37 -15.29 -24.64
CA PRO A 388 23.63 -15.91 -25.93
C PRO A 388 24.91 -15.36 -26.58
#